data_AF-A0A7C4UDL0-F1
#
_entry.id   AF-A0A7C4UDL0-F1
#
_cell.length_a   1.000
_cell.length_b   1.000
_cell.length_c   1.000
_cell.angle_alpha   90.00
_cell.angle_beta   90.00
_cell.angle_gamma   90.00
#
_symmetry.space_group_name_H-M   'P 1'
#
loop_
_entity.id
_entity.type
_entity.pdbx_description
1 polymer ?
#
loop_
_entity_poly.entity_id
_entity_poly.type
_entity_poly.pdbx_seq_one_letter_code
_entity_poly.pdbx_strand_id
1 'polypeptide(L)'
;DDGSYGEKGFVSDRLKKLIDEGRKIDLVIAIGPAIMMKVVSELTKKYGIKTIVSLNSIMLDATGMCGVCRVEVGGKTMFACVDGPEFDGHLVNFDLLIKRLNTYKEEERLALERFLKEGV
;
A
#
# COMPACT_ATOMS: atom_id res chain seq x y z
N ASP A 1 14.62 7.66 -5.64
CA ASP A 1 15.51 6.51 -5.35
C ASP A 1 16.96 6.76 -5.71
N ASP A 2 17.33 6.77 -6.99
CA ASP A 2 18.73 6.90 -7.45
C ASP A 2 19.25 8.35 -7.46
N GLY A 3 18.34 9.33 -7.48
CA GLY A 3 18.67 10.75 -7.55
C GLY A 3 19.00 11.23 -8.96
N SER A 4 18.62 10.46 -9.99
CA SER A 4 18.75 10.85 -11.40
C SER A 4 18.00 12.15 -11.72
N TYR A 5 16.96 12.48 -10.96
CA TYR A 5 16.21 13.73 -11.05
C TYR A 5 15.66 14.14 -9.67
N GLY A 6 15.64 15.45 -9.38
CA GLY A 6 15.09 16.00 -8.14
C GLY A 6 15.91 15.65 -6.90
N GLU A 7 15.26 15.17 -5.84
CA GLU A 7 15.91 14.76 -4.59
C GLU A 7 16.16 13.24 -4.58
N LYS A 8 17.37 12.84 -4.19
CA LYS A 8 17.71 11.44 -3.96
C LYS A 8 17.09 10.96 -2.64
N GLY A 9 16.46 9.80 -2.65
CA GLY A 9 15.81 9.18 -1.49
C GLY A 9 14.44 8.61 -1.82
N PHE A 10 13.72 8.16 -0.79
CA PHE A 10 12.34 7.70 -0.84
C PHE A 10 11.37 8.82 -0.46
N VAL A 11 10.09 8.63 -0.79
CA VAL A 11 9.03 9.59 -0.42
C VAL A 11 8.91 9.80 1.09
N SER A 12 9.24 8.79 1.89
CA SER A 12 9.27 8.87 3.36
C SER A 12 10.34 9.82 3.87
N ASP A 13 11.48 9.92 3.18
CA ASP A 13 12.58 10.80 3.57
C ASP A 13 12.17 12.26 3.38
N ARG A 14 11.51 12.55 2.25
CA ARG A 14 10.97 13.88 1.98
C ARG A 14 9.88 14.25 2.98
N LEU A 15 8.95 13.33 3.26
CA LEU A 15 7.89 13.56 4.23
C LEU A 15 8.46 13.85 5.63
N LYS A 16 9.46 13.06 6.07
CA LYS A 16 10.13 13.28 7.35
C LYS A 16 10.77 14.67 7.42
N LYS A 17 11.47 15.09 6.36
CA LYS A 17 12.08 16.42 6.29
C LYS A 17 11.05 17.54 6.46
N LEU A 18 9.90 17.45 5.79
CA LEU A 18 8.83 18.43 5.94
C LEU A 18 8.30 18.51 7.38
N ILE A 19 8.15 17.36 8.04
CA ILE A 19 7.73 17.30 9.45
C ILE A 19 8.78 17.94 10.36
N ASP A 20 10.06 17.59 10.18
CA ASP A 20 11.17 18.11 10.99
C ASP A 20 11.38 19.62 10.79
N GLU A 21 11.06 20.16 9.60
CA GLU A 21 11.03 21.59 9.30
C GLU A 21 9.87 22.34 10.00
N GLY A 22 9.03 21.65 10.76
CA GLY A 22 7.91 22.24 11.50
C GLY A 22 6.71 22.58 10.62
N ARG A 23 6.61 21.99 9.41
CA ARG A 23 5.44 22.19 8.54
C ARG A 23 4.21 21.60 9.24
N LYS A 24 3.14 22.39 9.33
CA LYS A 24 1.83 21.89 9.77
C LYS A 24 1.27 20.94 8.71
N ILE A 25 1.06 19.67 9.11
CA ILE A 25 0.47 18.63 8.27
C ILE A 25 -0.68 18.01 9.05
N ASP A 26 -1.90 18.26 8.59
CA ASP A 26 -3.11 17.76 9.25
C ASP A 26 -3.51 16.35 8.76
N LEU A 27 -3.08 15.97 7.54
CA LEU A 27 -3.42 14.72 6.88
C LEU A 27 -2.33 14.29 5.91
N VAL A 28 -2.01 13.00 5.89
CA VAL A 28 -1.21 12.34 4.85
C VAL A 28 -2.08 11.35 4.10
N ILE A 29 -2.00 11.35 2.77
CA ILE A 29 -2.63 10.34 1.91
C ILE A 29 -1.50 9.62 1.18
N ALA A 30 -1.40 8.30 1.33
CA ALA A 30 -0.37 7.50 0.69
C ALA A 30 -0.98 6.46 -0.26
N ILE A 31 -0.54 6.49 -1.50
CA ILE A 31 -0.99 5.59 -2.57
C ILE A 31 0.27 5.12 -3.30
N GLY A 32 0.49 3.81 -3.34
CA GLY A 32 1.69 3.23 -3.93
C GLY A 32 1.87 1.76 -3.52
N PRO A 33 3.09 1.20 -3.65
CA PRO A 33 3.38 -0.14 -3.19
C PRO A 33 3.04 -0.33 -1.70
N ALA A 34 2.53 -1.50 -1.32
CA ALA A 34 2.13 -1.78 0.06
C ALA A 34 3.25 -1.51 1.08
N ILE A 35 4.51 -1.77 0.71
CA ILE A 35 5.68 -1.46 1.55
C ILE A 35 5.90 0.04 1.74
N MET A 36 5.66 0.85 0.70
CA MET A 36 5.76 2.31 0.78
C MET A 36 4.66 2.86 1.69
N MET A 37 3.42 2.38 1.53
CA MET A 37 2.29 2.76 2.39
C MET A 37 2.51 2.37 3.86
N LYS A 38 3.11 1.19 4.10
CA LYS A 38 3.52 0.75 5.45
C LYS A 38 4.50 1.74 6.07
N VAL A 39 5.59 2.05 5.37
CA VAL A 39 6.64 2.96 5.85
C VAL A 39 6.10 4.37 6.14
N VAL A 40 5.24 4.91 5.27
CA VAL A 40 4.60 6.21 5.49
C VAL A 40 3.67 6.17 6.71
N SER A 41 2.89 5.11 6.86
CA SER A 41 1.98 4.94 8.01
C SER A 41 2.74 4.84 9.33
N GLU A 42 3.83 4.07 9.37
CA GLU A 42 4.69 3.94 10.55
C GLU A 42 5.42 5.25 10.88
N LEU A 43 5.88 5.99 9.87
CA LEU A 43 6.51 7.30 10.07
C LEU A 43 5.53 8.28 10.71
N THR A 44 4.38 8.49 10.07
CA THR A 44 3.37 9.48 10.49
C THR A 44 2.75 9.15 11.84
N LYS A 45 2.63 7.86 12.19
CA LYS A 45 2.15 7.41 13.51
C LYS A 45 3.01 7.94 14.66
N LYS A 46 4.33 8.07 14.48
CA LYS A 46 5.24 8.63 15.50
C LYS A 46 4.97 10.10 15.80
N TYR A 47 4.38 10.83 14.86
CA TYR A 47 4.07 12.24 14.97
C TYR A 47 2.58 12.51 15.20
N GLY A 48 1.76 11.47 15.34
CA GLY A 48 0.31 11.61 15.52
C GLY A 48 -0.42 12.21 14.33
N ILE A 49 0.17 12.17 13.13
CA ILE A 49 -0.44 12.74 11.92
C ILE A 49 -1.38 11.69 11.32
N LYS A 50 -2.66 12.06 11.12
CA LYS A 50 -3.66 11.18 10.50
C LYS A 50 -3.18 10.76 9.11
N THR A 51 -3.25 9.46 8.83
CA THR A 51 -2.79 8.90 7.55
C THR A 51 -3.84 7.99 6.94
N ILE A 52 -4.23 8.28 5.70
CA ILE A 52 -5.11 7.45 4.89
C ILE A 52 -4.27 6.75 3.83
N VAL A 53 -4.53 5.46 3.62
CA VAL A 53 -3.87 4.65 2.61
C VAL A 53 -4.88 4.04 1.66
N SER A 54 -4.59 4.02 0.36
CA SER A 54 -5.44 3.36 -0.64
C SER A 54 -4.87 1.98 -0.95
N LEU A 55 -5.48 0.93 -0.38
CA LEU A 55 -4.96 -0.42 -0.42
C LEU A 55 -5.11 -1.07 -1.79
N ASN A 56 -4.07 -1.79 -2.21
CA ASN A 56 -3.97 -2.44 -3.51
C ASN A 56 -4.06 -3.98 -3.40
N SER A 57 -4.98 -4.51 -2.60
CA SER A 57 -5.20 -5.96 -2.45
C SER A 57 -5.63 -6.62 -3.76
N ILE A 58 -5.38 -7.92 -3.92
CA ILE A 58 -5.90 -8.72 -5.03
C ILE A 58 -7.43 -8.57 -5.10
N MET A 59 -7.97 -8.33 -6.29
CA MET A 59 -9.42 -8.24 -6.54
C MET A 59 -9.86 -9.28 -7.57
N LEU A 60 -11.10 -9.74 -7.46
CA LEU A 60 -11.72 -10.64 -8.42
C LEU A 60 -13.09 -10.12 -8.86
N ASP A 61 -14.11 -10.21 -8.00
CA ASP A 61 -15.46 -9.74 -8.33
C ASP A 61 -15.63 -8.22 -8.15
N ALA A 62 -14.94 -7.64 -7.17
CA ALA A 62 -15.01 -6.22 -6.81
C ALA A 62 -16.41 -5.70 -6.42
N THR A 63 -17.31 -6.59 -6.01
CA THR A 63 -18.69 -6.27 -5.60
C THR A 63 -19.04 -6.80 -4.19
N GLY A 64 -18.04 -7.28 -3.45
CA GLY A 64 -18.21 -7.79 -2.08
C GLY A 64 -18.64 -9.25 -2.00
N MET A 65 -18.66 -10.00 -3.10
CA MET A 65 -19.16 -11.37 -3.13
C MET A 65 -18.11 -12.42 -2.79
N CYS A 66 -16.83 -12.23 -3.16
CA CYS A 66 -15.83 -13.29 -3.04
C CYS A 66 -14.85 -13.16 -1.85
N GLY A 67 -14.67 -11.97 -1.29
CA GLY A 67 -13.71 -11.72 -0.20
C GLY A 67 -12.22 -11.86 -0.58
N VAL A 68 -11.88 -11.96 -1.87
CA VAL A 68 -10.47 -11.98 -2.34
C VAL A 68 -9.74 -10.69 -1.98
N CYS A 69 -10.42 -9.55 -1.96
CA CYS A 69 -9.84 -8.27 -1.56
C CYS A 69 -9.83 -8.04 -0.04
N ARG A 70 -10.00 -9.11 0.78
CA ARG A 70 -10.04 -8.92 2.23
C ARG A 70 -8.71 -8.39 2.76
N VAL A 71 -8.83 -7.48 3.72
CA VAL A 71 -7.76 -6.86 4.50
C VAL A 71 -8.13 -6.91 5.98
N GLU A 72 -7.13 -6.80 6.86
CA GLU A 72 -7.37 -6.66 8.30
C GLU A 72 -7.06 -5.23 8.71
N VAL A 73 -8.05 -4.55 9.28
CA VAL A 73 -7.96 -3.15 9.74
C VAL A 73 -8.50 -3.08 11.16
N GLY A 74 -7.65 -2.68 12.11
CA GLY A 74 -8.04 -2.58 13.53
C GLY A 74 -8.49 -3.92 14.13
N GLY A 75 -7.90 -5.03 13.68
CA GLY A 75 -8.27 -6.39 14.11
C GLY A 75 -9.58 -6.92 13.52
N LYS A 76 -10.19 -6.21 12.57
CA LYS A 76 -11.41 -6.63 11.86
C LYS A 76 -11.10 -6.98 10.42
N THR A 77 -11.74 -8.02 9.90
CA THR A 77 -11.70 -8.34 8.46
C THR A 77 -12.65 -7.39 7.73
N MET A 78 -12.12 -6.69 6.71
CA MET A 78 -12.84 -5.76 5.84
C MET A 78 -12.56 -6.12 4.37
N PHE A 79 -13.42 -5.73 3.44
CA PHE A 79 -13.27 -5.96 2.01
C PHE A 79 -12.93 -4.65 1.29
N ALA A 80 -11.71 -4.55 0.74
CA ALA A 80 -11.25 -3.31 0.11
C ALA A 80 -12.14 -2.80 -1.03
N CYS A 81 -12.86 -3.66 -1.76
CA CYS A 81 -13.74 -3.24 -2.87
C CYS A 81 -15.06 -2.58 -2.45
N VAL A 82 -15.54 -2.82 -1.22
CA VAL A 82 -16.84 -2.29 -0.75
C VAL A 82 -16.73 -1.48 0.55
N ASP A 83 -15.79 -1.84 1.42
CA ASP A 83 -15.51 -1.11 2.67
C ASP A 83 -14.40 -0.06 2.51
N GLY A 84 -13.65 -0.12 1.41
CA GLY A 84 -12.47 0.71 1.14
C GLY A 84 -12.54 1.40 -0.23
N PRO A 85 -11.42 1.45 -1.00
CA PRO A 85 -10.09 0.88 -0.72
C PRO A 85 -9.26 1.72 0.27
N GLU A 86 -9.80 2.87 0.69
CA GLU A 86 -9.15 3.82 1.59
C GLU A 86 -9.41 3.46 3.05
N PHE A 87 -8.33 3.29 3.83
CA PHE A 87 -8.41 2.96 5.25
C PHE A 87 -7.44 3.82 6.06
N ASP A 88 -7.63 3.86 7.39
CA ASP A 88 -6.65 4.41 8.32
C ASP A 88 -5.37 3.57 8.29
N GLY A 89 -4.30 4.14 7.75
CA GLY A 89 -3.01 3.47 7.60
C GLY A 89 -2.40 3.04 8.93
N HIS A 90 -2.79 3.64 10.06
CA HIS A 90 -2.26 3.26 11.37
C HIS A 90 -2.89 1.98 11.94
N LEU A 91 -3.99 1.52 11.34
CA LEU A 91 -4.76 0.35 11.74
C LEU A 91 -4.63 -0.84 10.78
N VAL A 92 -4.01 -0.66 9.60
CA VAL A 92 -3.88 -1.70 8.58
C VAL A 92 -2.81 -2.73 8.98
N ASN A 93 -3.15 -4.03 8.87
CA ASN A 93 -2.17 -5.11 8.96
C ASN A 93 -1.42 -5.27 7.62
N PHE A 94 -0.36 -4.48 7.44
CA PHE A 94 0.43 -4.50 6.21
C PHE A 94 1.16 -5.83 5.98
N ASP A 95 1.57 -6.54 7.02
CA ASP A 95 2.28 -7.81 6.87
C ASP A 95 1.36 -8.89 6.29
N LEU A 96 0.10 -8.93 6.76
CA LEU A 96 -0.93 -9.78 6.16
C LEU A 96 -1.20 -9.37 4.70
N LEU A 97 -1.38 -8.07 4.42
CA LEU A 97 -1.62 -7.58 3.06
C LEU A 97 -0.49 -7.97 2.11
N ILE A 98 0.77 -7.73 2.49
CA ILE A 98 1.94 -8.06 1.67
C ILE A 98 2.04 -9.58 1.46
N LYS A 99 1.78 -10.39 2.49
CA LYS A 99 1.74 -11.86 2.33
C LYS A 99 0.67 -12.27 1.32
N ARG A 100 -0.51 -11.67 1.38
CA ARG A 100 -1.62 -11.95 0.44
C ARG A 100 -1.26 -11.53 -0.98
N LEU A 101 -0.58 -10.40 -1.17
CA LEU A 101 -0.16 -9.94 -2.50
C LEU A 101 0.84 -10.89 -3.18
N ASN A 102 1.57 -11.70 -2.42
CA ASN A 102 2.51 -12.68 -2.98
C ASN A 102 1.86 -14.06 -3.23
N THR A 103 0.53 -14.20 -3.10
CA THR A 103 -0.15 -15.51 -3.18
C THR A 103 0.05 -16.19 -4.54
N TYR A 104 -0.01 -15.44 -5.64
CA TYR A 104 0.00 -15.99 -7.01
C TYR A 104 1.31 -15.70 -7.76
N LYS A 105 2.40 -15.44 -7.04
CA LYS A 105 3.65 -14.97 -7.64
C LYS A 105 4.26 -15.98 -8.62
N GLU A 106 4.09 -17.28 -8.37
CA GLU A 106 4.56 -18.33 -9.28
C GLU A 106 3.68 -18.42 -10.53
N GLU A 107 2.36 -18.34 -10.37
CA GLU A 107 1.41 -18.33 -11.48
C GLU A 107 1.60 -17.10 -12.37
N GLU A 108 1.83 -15.92 -11.77
CA GLU A 108 2.17 -14.68 -12.47
C GLU A 108 3.46 -14.83 -13.29
N ARG A 109 4.52 -15.42 -12.68
CA ARG A 109 5.78 -15.70 -13.38
C ARG A 109 5.57 -16.64 -14.57
N LEU A 110 4.86 -17.76 -14.36
CA LEU A 110 4.58 -18.74 -15.41
C LEU A 110 3.73 -18.14 -16.54
N ALA A 111 2.74 -17.31 -16.20
CA ALA A 111 1.91 -16.61 -17.19
C ALA A 111 2.75 -15.65 -18.04
N LEU A 112 3.63 -14.87 -17.41
CA LEU A 112 4.53 -13.96 -18.11
C LEU A 112 5.52 -14.73 -19.00
N GLU A 113 6.11 -15.82 -18.51
CA GLU A 113 7.03 -16.65 -19.31
C GLU A 113 6.35 -17.27 -20.53
N ARG A 114 5.08 -17.70 -20.41
CA ARG A 114 4.29 -18.19 -21.54
C ARG A 114 4.03 -17.06 -22.54
N PHE A 115 3.56 -15.91 -22.08
CA PHE A 115 3.30 -14.74 -22.93
C PHE A 115 4.54 -14.33 -23.73
N LEU A 116 5.71 -14.26 -23.08
CA LEU A 116 6.97 -13.89 -23.75
C LEU A 116 7.48 -14.94 -24.74
N LYS A 117 7.16 -16.23 -24.53
CA LYS A 117 7.52 -17.32 -25.46
C LYS A 117 6.59 -17.39 -26.67
N GLU A 118 5.31 -17.11 -26.47
CA GLU A 118 4.28 -17.21 -27.50
C GLU A 118 4.31 -16.03 -28.48
N GLY A 119 4.99 -14.93 -28.13
CA GLY A 119 5.36 -13.85 -29.06
C GLY A 119 4.17 -13.27 -29.80
N VAL A 120 3.44 -12.35 -29.16
CA VAL A 120 2.54 -11.44 -29.90
C VAL A 120 3.37 -10.44 -30.69
#